data_AF-K1T5V1-F1
#
_entry.id   AF-K1T5V1-F1
#
_cell.length_a   1.000
_cell.length_b   1.000
_cell.length_c   1.000
_cell.angle_alpha   90.00
_cell.angle_beta   90.00
_cell.angle_gamma   90.00
#
_symmetry.space_group_name_H-M   'P 1'
#
loop_
_entity.id
_entity.type
_entity.pdbx_description
1 polymer ?
#
loop_
_entity_poly.entity_id
_entity_poly.type
_entity_poly.pdbx_seq_one_letter_code
_entity_poly.pdbx_strand_id
1 'polypeptide(L)'
;MPNRILLIFITLLLGIGSASAQKYPERSLVRKGNRDFAKERYDRSIERYTQALEAAPENFEAAYNLGGALYRTEKYEEAAKMLERIAADSTRTDQERAEAFYNLGNAQFKQEKYPEALESYKNSLRMNPADQEAKYNYAYTKRLLQKQQNEDQNKDQNKDQQNSGGQ
;
A
#
# COMPACT_ATOMS: atom_id res chain seq x y z
N MET A 1 -18.31 15.84 63.24
CA MET A 1 -16.90 15.54 62.93
C MET A 1 -16.84 14.36 61.96
N PRO A 2 -16.01 14.43 60.91
CA PRO A 2 -16.11 13.64 59.68
C PRO A 2 -15.31 12.32 59.74
N ASN A 3 -15.61 11.37 58.85
CA ASN A 3 -14.67 10.39 58.29
C ASN A 3 -15.29 9.88 56.97
N ARG A 4 -15.02 10.51 55.82
CA ARG A 4 -13.85 10.31 54.94
C ARG A 4 -13.65 8.86 54.50
N ILE A 5 -13.98 8.64 53.22
CA ILE A 5 -13.24 7.82 52.26
C ILE A 5 -13.19 6.32 52.57
N LEU A 6 -14.04 5.56 51.88
CA LEU A 6 -13.65 4.23 51.42
C LEU A 6 -14.21 3.97 50.02
N LEU A 7 -13.58 4.63 49.05
CA LEU A 7 -13.47 4.16 47.68
C LEU A 7 -12.58 2.92 47.69
N ILE A 8 -13.10 1.72 47.38
CA ILE A 8 -12.36 0.75 46.55
C ILE A 8 -13.40 0.05 45.66
N PHE A 9 -13.40 0.45 44.40
CA PHE A 9 -14.17 -0.18 43.34
C PHE A 9 -13.69 -1.63 43.12
N ILE A 10 -14.63 -2.52 43.36
CA ILE A 10 -14.95 -3.77 42.66
C ILE A 10 -14.06 -4.08 41.42
N THR A 11 -13.26 -5.12 41.60
CA THR A 11 -12.85 -6.18 40.65
C THR A 11 -12.12 -5.81 39.35
N LEU A 12 -10.81 -6.04 39.38
CA LEU A 12 -10.08 -6.98 38.55
C LEU A 12 -10.69 -7.31 37.18
N LEU A 13 -10.21 -6.64 36.13
CA LEU A 13 -10.21 -7.14 34.75
C LEU A 13 -9.00 -6.55 34.01
N LEU A 14 -7.80 -7.01 34.38
CA LEU A 14 -6.62 -6.92 33.50
C LEU A 14 -6.31 -8.33 33.01
N GLY A 15 -7.10 -8.73 32.03
CA GLY A 15 -6.85 -9.92 31.23
C GLY A 15 -7.14 -9.58 29.78
N ILE A 16 -6.19 -8.94 29.10
CA ILE A 16 -6.09 -9.03 27.64
C ILE A 16 -4.63 -9.32 27.33
N GLY A 17 -4.40 -10.47 26.69
CA GLY A 17 -3.09 -10.96 26.29
C GLY A 17 -2.28 -9.91 25.54
N SER A 18 -0.96 -9.95 25.62
CA SER A 18 -0.26 -10.92 24.79
C SER A 18 1.12 -11.25 25.37
N ALA A 19 1.18 -12.28 26.21
CA ALA A 19 2.44 -13.01 26.48
C ALA A 19 2.93 -13.82 25.25
N SER A 20 2.49 -13.46 24.03
CA SER A 20 2.95 -14.02 22.76
C SER A 20 3.93 -13.12 22.00
N ALA A 21 4.11 -11.85 22.40
CA ALA A 21 4.99 -10.91 21.70
C ALA A 21 6.50 -11.24 21.81
N GLN A 22 6.87 -12.18 22.68
CA GLN A 22 8.26 -12.53 22.94
C GLN A 22 8.69 -13.83 22.23
N LYS A 23 8.34 -14.00 20.94
CA LYS A 23 8.83 -15.16 20.18
C LYS A 23 9.93 -14.82 19.18
N TYR A 24 9.98 -13.62 18.60
CA TYR A 24 11.09 -13.13 17.76
C TYR A 24 11.10 -11.59 17.71
N PRO A 25 12.26 -10.91 17.77
CA PRO A 25 12.32 -9.47 17.51
C PRO A 25 11.85 -9.18 16.08
N GLU A 26 11.22 -8.03 15.87
CA GLU A 26 10.74 -7.51 14.58
C GLU A 26 11.79 -7.64 13.48
N ARG A 27 13.06 -7.33 13.78
CA ARG A 27 14.18 -7.47 12.82
C ARG A 27 14.37 -8.92 12.38
N SER A 28 14.21 -9.88 13.28
CA SER A 28 14.30 -11.29 12.92
C SER A 28 13.11 -11.74 12.06
N LEU A 29 11.93 -11.16 12.26
CA LEU A 29 10.73 -11.44 11.47
C LEU A 29 10.90 -10.88 10.06
N VAL A 30 11.36 -9.62 9.92
CA VAL A 30 11.69 -9.01 8.63
C VAL A 30 12.72 -9.85 7.87
N ARG A 31 13.85 -10.24 8.50
CA ARG A 31 14.84 -11.11 7.85
C ARG A 31 14.28 -12.46 7.40
N LYS A 32 13.36 -13.06 8.16
CA LYS A 32 12.68 -14.31 7.77
C LYS A 32 11.75 -14.06 6.57
N GLY A 33 10.98 -12.97 6.61
CA GLY A 33 10.14 -12.52 5.52
C GLY A 33 10.92 -12.32 4.23
N ASN A 34 12.06 -11.60 4.29
CA ASN A 34 12.93 -11.36 3.12
C ASN A 34 13.43 -12.69 2.52
N ARG A 35 13.79 -13.67 3.36
CA ARG A 35 14.19 -15.01 2.88
C ARG A 35 13.06 -15.81 2.26
N ASP A 36 11.84 -15.68 2.80
CA ASP A 36 10.66 -16.33 2.23
C ASP A 36 10.28 -15.69 0.90
N PHE A 37 10.33 -14.36 0.81
CA PHE A 37 10.09 -13.60 -0.41
C PHE A 37 11.09 -13.96 -1.53
N ALA A 38 12.39 -14.04 -1.20
CA ALA A 38 13.43 -14.45 -2.14
C ALA A 38 13.29 -15.89 -2.65
N LYS A 39 12.57 -16.75 -1.90
CA LYS A 39 12.21 -18.12 -2.30
C LYS A 39 10.83 -18.21 -2.92
N GLU A 40 10.22 -17.06 -3.25
CA GLU A 40 8.88 -16.94 -3.82
C GLU A 40 7.76 -17.50 -2.95
N ARG A 41 8.01 -17.66 -1.65
CA ARG A 41 7.03 -18.10 -0.65
C ARG A 41 6.26 -16.89 -0.12
N TYR A 42 5.53 -16.22 -1.01
CA TYR A 42 4.95 -14.91 -0.73
C TYR A 42 3.98 -14.91 0.45
N ASP A 43 3.11 -15.91 0.57
CA ASP A 43 2.17 -15.99 1.71
C ASP A 43 2.90 -16.10 3.06
N ARG A 44 4.02 -16.84 3.12
CA ARG A 44 4.85 -16.90 4.33
C ARG A 44 5.54 -15.58 4.60
N SER A 45 6.01 -14.89 3.55
CA SER A 45 6.62 -13.58 3.73
C SER A 45 5.61 -12.55 4.26
N ILE A 46 4.37 -12.58 3.76
CA ILE A 46 3.26 -11.75 4.25
C ILE A 46 3.05 -12.01 5.74
N GLU A 47 2.89 -13.27 6.16
CA GLU A 47 2.72 -13.63 7.58
C GLU A 47 3.86 -13.05 8.46
N ARG A 48 5.11 -13.15 7.99
CA ARG A 48 6.28 -12.66 8.74
C ARG A 48 6.34 -11.14 8.81
N TYR A 49 6.03 -10.44 7.74
CA TYR A 49 6.00 -8.97 7.76
C TYR A 49 4.85 -8.45 8.59
N THR A 50 3.67 -9.08 8.54
CA THR A 50 2.53 -8.74 9.41
C THR A 50 2.91 -8.91 10.89
N GLN A 51 3.51 -10.04 11.27
CA GLN A 51 4.02 -10.24 12.64
C GLN A 51 5.08 -9.19 13.04
N ALA A 52 5.93 -8.76 12.11
CA ALA A 52 6.91 -7.71 12.38
C ALA A 52 6.24 -6.36 12.66
N LEU A 53 5.17 -6.02 11.93
CA LEU A 53 4.39 -4.80 12.13
C LEU A 53 3.51 -4.86 13.38
N GLU A 54 3.02 -6.03 13.79
CA GLU A 54 2.37 -6.21 15.09
C GLU A 54 3.33 -5.89 16.25
N ALA A 55 4.62 -6.25 16.11
CA ALA A 55 5.64 -5.98 17.11
C ALA A 55 6.18 -4.53 17.04
N ALA A 56 6.28 -3.96 15.84
CA ALA A 56 6.78 -2.62 15.59
C ALA A 56 6.00 -1.96 14.43
N PRO A 57 4.88 -1.29 14.71
CA PRO A 57 3.98 -0.73 13.68
C PRO A 57 4.65 0.28 12.73
N GLU A 58 5.67 0.98 13.22
CA GLU A 58 6.39 2.04 12.47
C GLU A 58 7.58 1.50 11.64
N ASN A 59 7.74 0.17 11.56
CA ASN A 59 8.85 -0.44 10.82
C ASN A 59 8.63 -0.32 9.31
N PHE A 60 9.33 0.64 8.69
CA PHE A 60 9.25 0.91 7.25
C PHE A 60 9.60 -0.30 6.39
N GLU A 61 10.71 -1.00 6.68
CA GLU A 61 11.15 -2.14 5.87
C GLU A 61 10.08 -3.25 5.86
N ALA A 62 9.47 -3.53 7.02
CA ALA A 62 8.38 -4.49 7.12
C ALA A 62 7.15 -4.06 6.32
N ALA A 63 6.74 -2.78 6.42
CA ALA A 63 5.58 -2.24 5.72
C ALA A 63 5.78 -2.23 4.19
N TYR A 64 6.95 -1.77 3.75
CA TYR A 64 7.33 -1.72 2.33
C TYR A 64 7.40 -3.12 1.72
N ASN A 65 8.08 -4.06 2.40
CA ASN A 65 8.18 -5.43 1.92
C ASN A 65 6.85 -6.19 1.97
N LEU A 66 5.97 -5.87 2.93
CA LEU A 66 4.59 -6.39 2.95
C LEU A 66 3.83 -5.91 1.71
N GLY A 67 3.89 -4.62 1.38
CA GLY A 67 3.29 -4.08 0.15
C GLY A 67 3.77 -4.81 -1.11
N GLY A 68 5.07 -5.05 -1.21
CA GLY A 68 5.65 -5.84 -2.31
C GLY A 68 5.15 -7.29 -2.35
N ALA A 69 5.06 -7.98 -1.20
CA ALA A 69 4.56 -9.35 -1.14
C ALA A 69 3.06 -9.46 -1.47
N LEU A 70 2.26 -8.50 -1.02
CA LEU A 70 0.84 -8.38 -1.41
C LEU A 70 0.71 -8.19 -2.93
N TYR A 71 1.53 -7.31 -3.53
CA TYR A 71 1.55 -7.13 -4.98
C TYR A 71 1.88 -8.44 -5.72
N ARG A 72 2.87 -9.20 -5.26
CA ARG A 72 3.26 -10.49 -5.87
C ARG A 72 2.20 -11.58 -5.73
N THR A 73 1.25 -11.41 -4.81
CA THR A 73 0.10 -12.31 -4.62
C THR A 73 -1.20 -11.72 -5.19
N GLU A 74 -1.08 -10.69 -6.04
CA GLU A 74 -2.21 -10.02 -6.71
C GLU A 74 -3.22 -9.35 -5.77
N LYS A 75 -2.84 -9.18 -4.50
CA LYS A 75 -3.57 -8.44 -3.46
C LYS A 75 -3.34 -6.94 -3.63
N TYR A 76 -3.69 -6.42 -4.82
CA TYR A 76 -3.30 -5.09 -5.26
C TYR A 76 -3.96 -3.97 -4.44
N GLU A 77 -5.21 -4.16 -4.02
CA GLU A 77 -5.93 -3.19 -3.19
C GLU A 77 -5.30 -3.09 -1.79
N GLU A 78 -4.96 -4.22 -1.14
CA GLU A 78 -4.24 -4.18 0.15
C GLU A 78 -2.83 -3.62 0.00
N ALA A 79 -2.12 -3.96 -1.08
CA ALA A 79 -0.81 -3.40 -1.38
C ALA A 79 -0.89 -1.88 -1.51
N ALA A 80 -1.87 -1.36 -2.28
CA ALA A 80 -2.06 0.07 -2.49
C ALA A 80 -2.33 0.80 -1.17
N LYS A 81 -3.22 0.30 -0.31
CA LYS A 81 -3.50 0.91 1.00
C LYS A 81 -2.27 1.00 1.91
N MET A 82 -1.45 -0.05 1.92
CA MET A 82 -0.21 -0.05 2.70
C MET A 82 0.80 0.94 2.14
N LEU A 83 1.01 0.93 0.82
CA LEU A 83 1.98 1.80 0.15
C LEU A 83 1.59 3.28 0.21
N GLU A 84 0.28 3.59 0.14
CA GLU A 84 -0.23 4.95 0.31
C GLU A 84 0.11 5.54 1.68
N ARG A 85 -0.08 4.77 2.76
CA ARG A 85 0.29 5.21 4.12
C ARG A 85 1.78 5.51 4.23
N ILE A 86 2.62 4.64 3.65
CA ILE A 86 4.08 4.81 3.65
C ILE A 86 4.50 6.04 2.85
N ALA A 87 3.92 6.23 1.66
CA ALA A 87 4.24 7.36 0.78
C ALA A 87 3.81 8.72 1.36
N ALA A 88 2.73 8.72 2.15
CA ALA A 88 2.21 9.90 2.85
C ALA A 88 2.98 10.27 4.13
N ASP A 89 3.80 9.37 4.68
CA ASP A 89 4.58 9.63 5.89
C ASP A 89 5.74 10.60 5.60
N SER A 90 5.60 11.84 6.05
CA SER A 90 6.58 12.92 5.85
C SER A 90 7.83 12.78 6.70
N THR A 91 7.88 11.84 7.65
CA THR A 91 9.08 11.56 8.43
C THR A 91 10.08 10.68 7.67
N ARG A 92 9.66 10.09 6.54
CA ARG A 92 10.50 9.27 5.67
C ARG A 92 11.34 10.10 4.73
N THR A 93 12.45 9.52 4.31
CA THR A 93 13.34 10.13 3.31
C THR A 93 12.63 10.25 1.96
N ASP A 94 13.06 11.20 1.14
CA ASP A 94 12.52 11.35 -0.22
C ASP A 94 12.71 10.08 -1.06
N GLN A 95 13.81 9.36 -0.86
CA GLN A 95 14.08 8.08 -1.53
C GLN A 95 13.05 7.01 -1.15
N GLU A 96 12.82 6.80 0.14
CA GLU A 96 11.85 5.82 0.64
C GLU A 96 10.42 6.14 0.16
N ARG A 97 10.06 7.43 0.16
CA ARG A 97 8.76 7.89 -0.32
C ARG A 97 8.64 7.73 -1.83
N ALA A 98 9.71 8.00 -2.59
CA ALA A 98 9.73 7.80 -4.04
C ALA A 98 9.47 6.33 -4.41
N GLU A 99 10.11 5.39 -3.70
CA GLU A 99 9.94 3.95 -3.88
C GLU A 99 8.52 3.51 -3.51
N ALA A 100 7.96 4.03 -2.41
CA ALA A 100 6.58 3.76 -2.01
C ALA A 100 5.57 4.27 -3.04
N PHE A 101 5.73 5.50 -3.55
CA PHE A 101 4.89 6.05 -4.62
C PHE A 101 5.01 5.26 -5.92
N TYR A 102 6.21 4.78 -6.28
CA TYR A 102 6.40 3.96 -7.46
C TYR A 102 5.62 2.64 -7.36
N ASN A 103 5.76 1.93 -6.23
CA ASN A 103 5.05 0.68 -6.01
C ASN A 103 3.53 0.88 -5.84
N LEU A 104 3.09 2.00 -5.27
CA LEU A 104 1.68 2.38 -5.22
C LEU A 104 1.13 2.52 -6.64
N GLY A 105 1.87 3.22 -7.52
CA GLY A 105 1.54 3.34 -8.94
C GLY A 105 1.44 1.97 -9.61
N ASN A 106 2.38 1.06 -9.34
CA ASN A 106 2.33 -0.31 -9.88
C ASN A 106 1.07 -1.06 -9.42
N ALA A 107 0.71 -0.96 -8.14
CA ALA A 107 -0.48 -1.61 -7.60
C ALA A 107 -1.78 -1.02 -8.15
N GLN A 108 -1.87 0.30 -8.28
CA GLN A 108 -3.02 0.99 -8.89
C GLN A 108 -3.14 0.67 -10.38
N PHE A 109 -2.00 0.60 -11.09
CA PHE A 109 -1.95 0.22 -12.50
C PHE A 109 -2.54 -1.17 -12.73
N LYS A 110 -2.21 -2.15 -11.86
CA LYS A 110 -2.76 -3.51 -11.92
C LYS A 110 -4.26 -3.58 -11.63
N GLN A 111 -4.80 -2.56 -10.97
CA GLN A 111 -6.24 -2.40 -10.75
C GLN A 111 -6.92 -1.59 -11.86
N GLU A 112 -6.20 -1.24 -12.93
CA GLU A 112 -6.67 -0.38 -14.03
C GLU A 112 -7.09 1.03 -13.58
N LYS A 113 -6.68 1.45 -12.37
CA LYS A 113 -6.83 2.79 -11.81
C LYS A 113 -5.76 3.71 -12.41
N TYR A 114 -5.79 3.89 -13.73
CA TYR A 114 -4.74 4.60 -14.46
C TYR A 114 -4.55 6.07 -14.06
N PRO A 115 -5.60 6.87 -13.79
CA PRO A 115 -5.44 8.24 -13.30
C PRO A 115 -4.65 8.30 -11.99
N GLU A 116 -4.97 7.43 -11.04
CA GLU A 116 -4.33 7.35 -9.73
C GLU A 116 -2.89 6.85 -9.86
N ALA A 117 -2.67 5.80 -10.67
CA ALA A 117 -1.34 5.28 -10.95
C ALA A 117 -0.42 6.36 -11.55
N LEU A 118 -0.96 7.17 -12.47
CA LEU A 118 -0.22 8.25 -13.12
C LEU A 118 0.23 9.32 -12.11
N GLU A 119 -0.64 9.70 -11.16
CA GLU A 119 -0.28 10.66 -10.12
C GLU A 119 0.72 10.07 -9.11
N SER A 120 0.61 8.78 -8.79
CA SER A 120 1.59 8.08 -7.96
C SER A 120 2.98 8.04 -8.62
N TYR A 121 3.08 7.65 -9.90
CA TYR A 121 4.37 7.68 -10.61
C TYR A 121 4.95 9.09 -10.72
N LYS A 122 4.11 10.10 -10.93
CA LYS A 122 4.53 11.50 -10.96
C LYS A 122 5.09 11.95 -9.61
N ASN A 123 4.47 11.56 -8.49
CA ASN A 123 4.99 11.86 -7.16
C ASN A 123 6.30 11.15 -6.87
N SER A 124 6.45 9.89 -7.31
CA SER A 124 7.74 9.19 -7.27
C SER A 124 8.82 9.95 -8.05
N LEU A 125 8.55 10.34 -9.30
CA LEU A 125 9.49 11.08 -10.15
C LEU A 125 9.81 12.50 -9.64
N ARG A 126 8.91 13.11 -8.86
CA ARG A 126 9.18 14.40 -8.21
C ARG A 126 10.28 14.27 -7.14
N MET A 127 10.35 13.12 -6.48
CA MET A 127 11.32 12.83 -5.41
C MET A 127 12.59 12.17 -5.96
N ASN A 128 12.45 11.30 -6.95
CA ASN A 128 13.57 10.68 -7.66
C ASN A 128 13.40 10.83 -9.19
N PRO A 129 13.85 11.96 -9.77
CA PRO A 129 13.75 12.20 -11.22
C PRO A 129 14.66 11.29 -12.06
N ALA A 130 15.59 10.55 -11.46
CA ALA A 130 16.52 9.68 -12.17
C ALA A 130 15.96 8.28 -12.45
N ASP A 131 14.88 7.89 -11.77
CA ASP A 131 14.23 6.58 -11.91
C ASP A 131 13.69 6.37 -13.33
N GLN A 132 14.31 5.44 -14.06
CA GLN A 132 13.94 5.14 -15.45
C GLN A 132 12.72 4.23 -15.53
N GLU A 133 12.50 3.36 -14.55
CA GLU A 133 11.34 2.49 -14.50
C GLU A 133 10.08 3.30 -14.24
N ALA A 134 10.14 4.24 -13.28
CA ALA A 134 9.04 5.16 -13.01
C ALA A 134 8.71 6.04 -14.23
N LYS A 135 9.71 6.51 -14.98
CA LYS A 135 9.49 7.27 -16.25
C LYS A 135 8.77 6.41 -17.29
N TYR A 136 9.23 5.18 -17.47
CA TYR A 136 8.64 4.25 -18.42
C TYR A 136 7.19 3.95 -18.04
N ASN A 137 6.92 3.59 -16.77
CA ASN A 137 5.58 3.28 -16.29
C ASN A 137 4.65 4.50 -16.36
N TYR A 138 5.14 5.69 -16.02
CA TYR A 138 4.40 6.94 -16.19
C TYR A 138 3.98 7.16 -17.66
N ALA A 139 4.93 7.08 -18.58
CA ALA A 139 4.67 7.30 -20.00
C ALA A 139 3.71 6.25 -20.59
N TYR A 140 3.87 4.99 -20.19
CA TYR A 140 3.01 3.90 -20.60
C TYR A 140 1.58 4.08 -20.08
N THR A 141 1.43 4.36 -18.78
CA THR A 141 0.12 4.62 -18.13
C THR A 141 -0.58 5.80 -18.77
N LYS A 142 0.14 6.88 -19.08
CA LYS A 142 -0.42 8.06 -19.76
C LYS A 142 -1.01 7.71 -21.13
N ARG A 143 -0.33 6.87 -21.92
CA ARG A 143 -0.81 6.41 -23.23
C ARG A 143 -2.06 5.56 -23.11
N LEU A 144 -2.12 4.66 -22.13
CA LEU A 144 -3.32 3.84 -21.88
C LEU A 144 -4.51 4.70 -21.48
N LEU A 145 -4.32 5.65 -20.57
CA LEU A 145 -5.39 6.55 -20.14
C LEU A 145 -5.94 7.37 -21.33
N GLN A 146 -5.07 7.89 -22.20
CA GLN A 146 -5.50 8.61 -23.40
C GLN A 146 -6.28 7.71 -24.36
N LYS A 147 -5.84 6.47 -24.56
CA LYS A 147 -6.54 5.50 -25.41
C LYS A 147 -7.95 5.22 -24.87
N GLN A 148 -8.08 5.01 -23.56
CA GLN A 148 -9.36 4.77 -22.91
C GLN A 148 -10.32 5.97 -23.07
N GLN A 149 -9.82 7.19 -22.86
CA GLN A 149 -10.63 8.41 -23.05
C GLN A 149 -11.15 8.55 -24.49
N ASN A 150 -10.31 8.25 -25.48
CA ASN A 150 -10.72 8.31 -26.89
C ASN A 150 -11.78 7.24 -27.22
N GLU A 151 -11.64 6.03 -26.68
CA GLU A 151 -12.61 4.96 -26.87
C GLU A 151 -13.98 5.30 -26.25
N ASP A 152 -13.99 5.93 -25.08
CA ASP A 152 -15.21 6.35 -24.40
C ASP A 152 -15.90 7.49 -25.16
N GLN A 153 -15.15 8.49 -25.64
CA GLN A 153 -15.68 9.56 -26.49
C GLN A 153 -16.33 9.03 -27.77
N ASN A 154 -15.71 8.05 -28.44
CA ASN A 154 -16.26 7.46 -29.66
C ASN A 154 -17.56 6.68 -29.39
N LYS A 155 -17.69 6.03 -28.23
CA LYS A 155 -18.93 5.32 -27.85
C LYS A 155 -20.07 6.30 -27.60
N ASP A 156 -19.81 7.43 -26.97
CA ASP A 156 -20.84 8.43 -26.68
C ASP A 156 -21.35 9.09 -27.96
N GLN A 157 -20.46 9.47 -28.88
CA GLN A 157 -20.84 10.03 -30.19
C GLN A 157 -21.72 9.07 -31.02
N ASN A 158 -21.40 7.77 -31.01
CA ASN A 158 -22.17 6.77 -31.73
C ASN A 158 -23.59 6.57 -31.15
N LYS A 159 -23.75 6.69 -29.82
CA LYS A 159 -25.08 6.63 -29.17
C LYS A 159 -25.94 7.84 -29.55
N ASP A 160 -25.34 9.03 -29.57
CA ASP A 160 -26.06 10.27 -29.91
C ASP A 160 -26.55 10.27 -31.36
N GLN A 161 -25.75 9.74 -32.30
CA GLN A 161 -26.13 9.60 -33.70
C GLN A 161 -27.26 8.58 -33.90
N GLN A 162 -27.24 7.44 -33.19
CA GLN A 162 -28.30 6.43 -33.26
C GLN A 162 -29.64 6.94 -32.69
N ASN A 163 -29.61 7.75 -31.64
CA ASN A 163 -30.81 8.34 -31.05
C ASN A 163 -31.39 9.51 -31.89
N SER A 164 -30.55 10.20 -32.66
CA SER A 164 -30.95 11.36 -33.48
C SER A 164 -31.44 10.99 -34.89
N GLY A 165 -31.10 9.79 -35.39
CA GLY A 165 -31.52 9.30 -36.72
C GLY A 165 -32.82 8.51 -36.75
N GLY A 166 -33.50 8.35 -35.60
CA GLY A 166 -34.73 7.56 -35.45
C GLY A 166 -36.02 8.37 -35.31
N GLN A 167 -35.99 9.68 -35.53
CA GLN A 167 -37.18 10.57 -35.51
C GLN A 167 -37.59 10.98 -36.91
#